data_AF-A0A2N2NXH1-F1
#
_entry.id   AF-A0A2N2NXH1-F1
#
_cell.length_a   1.000
_cell.length_b   1.000
_cell.length_c   1.000
_cell.angle_alpha   90.00
_cell.angle_beta   90.00
_cell.angle_gamma   90.00
#
_symmetry.space_group_name_H-M   'P 1'
#
loop_
_entity.id
_entity.type
_entity.pdbx_description
1 polymer ?
#
loop_
_entity_poly.entity_id
_entity_poly.type
_entity_poly.pdbx_seq_one_letter_code
_entity_poly.pdbx_strand_id
1 'polypeptide(L)'
;MNKRYTQAHQQNPWRLQIQRFGLVLLLLVVLVLSFFMNLNFTARAAQAGVQVRLLEAERESLIRSISANSTNLALLTSATTMQNRAKELGFVPATRADIEYLYIPNYIGKQPEPVTIPRSVADQENFRMVPAFTQSIWDWLYQGTFIMLDKEG
;
A
#
# COMPACT_ATOMS: atom_id res chain seq x y z
N MET A 1 20.28 -76.25 -37.20
CA MET A 1 21.43 -75.63 -36.49
C MET A 1 21.11 -74.17 -36.24
N ASN A 2 20.86 -73.81 -34.99
CA ASN A 2 20.41 -72.49 -34.54
C ASN A 2 21.61 -71.55 -34.36
N LYS A 3 21.55 -70.33 -34.92
CA LYS A 3 22.35 -69.20 -34.44
C LYS A 3 21.51 -67.92 -34.48
N ARG A 4 20.97 -67.56 -33.31
CA ARG A 4 20.36 -66.26 -33.03
C ARG A 4 21.49 -65.26 -32.81
N TYR A 5 21.58 -64.24 -33.65
CA TYR A 5 22.41 -63.07 -33.38
C TYR A 5 21.55 -62.02 -32.68
N THR A 6 21.42 -62.17 -31.36
CA THR A 6 21.00 -61.06 -30.49
C THR A 6 22.17 -60.11 -30.38
N GLN A 7 22.24 -59.14 -31.29
CA GLN A 7 23.19 -58.05 -31.19
C GLN A 7 22.68 -57.04 -30.16
N ALA A 8 22.85 -57.39 -28.89
CA ALA A 8 22.64 -56.48 -27.78
C ALA A 8 23.82 -55.49 -27.78
N HIS A 9 23.65 -54.37 -28.48
CA HIS A 9 24.50 -53.20 -28.24
C HIS A 9 24.21 -52.68 -26.83
N GLN A 10 24.98 -53.22 -25.88
CA GLN A 10 25.05 -52.76 -24.50
C GLN A 10 25.68 -51.36 -24.55
N GLN A 11 24.84 -50.34 -24.70
CA GLN A 11 25.27 -48.95 -24.61
C GLN A 11 25.93 -48.76 -23.24
N ASN A 12 27.21 -48.35 -23.23
CA ASN A 12 28.03 -48.19 -22.04
C ASN A 12 27.24 -47.52 -20.89
N PRO A 13 26.86 -48.28 -19.83
CA PRO A 13 25.95 -47.79 -18.78
C PRO A 13 26.55 -46.66 -17.95
N TRP A 14 27.88 -46.49 -18.02
CA TRP A 14 28.65 -45.44 -17.35
C TRP A 14 28.20 -44.01 -17.71
N ARG A 15 27.89 -43.73 -18.99
CA ARG A 15 27.40 -42.40 -19.41
C ARG A 15 26.01 -42.10 -18.84
N LEU A 16 25.14 -43.10 -18.78
CA LEU A 16 23.78 -42.93 -18.26
C LEU A 16 23.78 -42.74 -16.73
N GLN A 17 24.71 -43.39 -16.04
CA GLN A 17 24.92 -43.17 -14.60
C GLN A 17 25.43 -41.76 -14.33
N ILE A 18 26.48 -41.30 -15.04
CA ILE A 18 27.01 -39.93 -14.87
C ILE A 18 25.96 -38.88 -15.23
N GLN A 19 25.17 -39.10 -16.28
CA GLN A 19 24.12 -38.17 -16.69
C GLN A 19 23.02 -38.05 -15.62
N ARG A 20 22.63 -39.16 -14.98
CA ARG A 20 21.67 -39.13 -13.86
C ARG A 20 22.24 -38.44 -12.63
N PHE A 21 23.49 -38.72 -12.27
CA PHE A 21 24.17 -38.03 -11.17
C PHE A 21 24.29 -36.52 -11.44
N GLY A 22 24.65 -36.13 -12.66
CA GLY A 22 24.70 -34.73 -13.07
C GLY A 22 23.34 -34.05 -13.02
N LEU A 23 22.27 -34.74 -13.43
CA LEU A 23 20.91 -34.21 -13.39
C LEU A 23 20.43 -34.02 -11.94
N VAL A 24 20.68 -35.00 -11.07
CA VAL A 24 20.35 -34.88 -9.63
C VAL A 24 21.15 -33.75 -8.98
N LEU A 25 22.45 -33.63 -9.30
CA LEU A 25 23.30 -32.56 -8.80
C LEU A 25 22.80 -31.19 -9.26
N LEU A 26 22.42 -31.06 -10.53
CA LEU A 26 21.87 -29.81 -11.10
C LEU A 26 20.57 -29.42 -10.41
N LEU A 27 19.66 -30.37 -10.19
CA LEU A 27 18.39 -30.13 -9.50
C LEU A 27 18.65 -29.67 -8.05
N LEU A 28 19.62 -30.27 -7.37
CA LEU A 28 20.01 -29.88 -6.01
C LEU A 28 20.59 -28.47 -5.98
N VAL A 29 21.47 -28.12 -6.94
CA VAL A 29 22.04 -26.76 -7.04
C VAL A 29 20.96 -25.72 -7.27
N VAL A 30 19.98 -25.99 -8.15
CA VAL A 30 18.83 -25.11 -8.38
C VAL A 30 17.99 -24.95 -7.11
N LEU A 31 17.76 -26.02 -6.35
CA LEU A 31 17.05 -25.97 -5.07
C LEU A 31 17.78 -25.12 -4.03
N VAL A 32 19.10 -25.27 -3.90
CA VAL A 32 19.91 -24.51 -2.93
C VAL A 32 19.93 -23.02 -3.31
N LEU A 33 20.09 -22.69 -4.59
CA LEU A 33 20.00 -21.32 -5.09
C LEU A 33 18.60 -20.71 -4.84
N SER A 34 17.55 -21.48 -5.09
CA SER A 34 16.16 -21.05 -4.80
C SER A 34 15.97 -20.77 -3.30
N PHE A 35 16.51 -21.63 -2.43
CA PHE A 35 16.42 -21.47 -0.98
C PHE A 35 17.22 -20.25 -0.49
N PHE A 36 18.47 -20.11 -0.93
CA PHE A 36 19.35 -18.99 -0.56
C PHE A 36 18.77 -17.63 -1.02
N MET A 37 18.16 -17.60 -2.20
CA MET A 37 17.51 -16.40 -2.73
C MET A 37 16.22 -16.05 -1.97
N ASN A 38 15.41 -17.06 -1.60
CA ASN A 38 14.20 -16.87 -0.78
C ASN A 38 14.49 -16.18 0.57
N LEU A 39 15.63 -16.50 1.22
CA LEU A 39 16.04 -15.84 2.45
C LEU A 39 16.31 -14.33 2.26
N ASN A 40 16.89 -13.94 1.12
CA ASN A 40 17.24 -12.53 0.85
C ASN A 40 16.02 -11.68 0.45
N PHE A 41 15.03 -12.25 -0.24
CA PHE A 41 13.81 -11.54 -0.64
C PHE A 41 12.84 -11.30 0.52
N THR A 42 12.73 -12.26 1.45
CA THR A 42 11.84 -12.14 2.62
C THR A 42 12.22 -10.94 3.50
N ALA A 43 13.52 -10.64 3.62
CA ALA A 43 14.01 -9.53 4.44
C ALA A 43 13.64 -8.15 3.87
N ARG A 44 13.69 -7.98 2.54
CA ARG A 44 13.40 -6.68 1.90
C ARG A 44 11.89 -6.37 1.89
N ALA A 45 11.05 -7.38 1.69
CA ALA A 45 9.60 -7.23 1.77
C ALA A 45 9.14 -6.89 3.20
N ALA A 46 9.75 -7.51 4.22
CA ALA A 46 9.46 -7.24 5.62
C ALA A 46 9.82 -5.79 6.02
N GLN A 47 10.95 -5.26 5.57
CA GLN A 47 11.39 -3.90 5.90
C GLN A 47 10.49 -2.80 5.30
N ALA A 48 10.02 -2.99 4.07
CA ALA A 48 9.08 -2.07 3.44
C ALA A 48 7.70 -2.10 4.12
N GLY A 49 7.21 -3.29 4.47
CA GLY A 49 5.93 -3.46 5.17
C GLY A 49 5.89 -2.83 6.56
N VAL A 50 7.01 -2.82 7.29
CA VAL A 50 7.10 -2.15 8.61
C VAL A 50 6.95 -0.64 8.48
N GLN A 51 7.61 -0.02 7.50
CA GLN A 51 7.52 1.43 7.30
C GLN A 51 6.10 1.86 6.92
N VAL A 52 5.42 1.09 6.06
CA VAL A 52 4.01 1.34 5.73
C VAL A 52 3.12 1.26 6.97
N ARG A 53 3.31 0.24 7.83
CA ARG A 53 2.54 0.12 9.07
C ARG A 53 2.77 1.28 10.04
N LEU A 54 4.00 1.78 10.14
CA LEU A 54 4.31 2.94 10.98
C LEU A 54 3.62 4.20 10.47
N LEU A 55 3.68 4.45 9.15
CA LEU A 55 3.02 5.58 8.52
C LEU A 55 1.49 5.51 8.67
N GLU A 56 0.90 4.32 8.55
CA GLU A 56 -0.55 4.14 8.73
C GLU A 56 -0.97 4.38 10.20
N ALA A 57 -0.18 3.91 11.16
CA ALA A 57 -0.42 4.19 12.58
C ALA A 57 -0.30 5.69 12.91
N GLU A 58 0.69 6.37 12.32
CA GLU A 58 0.84 7.82 12.45
C GLU A 58 -0.38 8.55 11.85
N ARG A 59 -0.83 8.14 10.66
CA ARG A 59 -2.03 8.69 10.01
C ARG A 59 -3.27 8.54 10.88
N GLU A 60 -3.52 7.35 11.43
CA GLU A 60 -4.67 7.09 12.29
C GLU A 60 -4.62 7.96 13.57
N SER A 61 -3.43 8.13 14.16
CA SER A 61 -3.25 9.00 15.32
C SER A 61 -3.59 10.48 15.00
N LEU A 62 -3.25 10.94 13.81
CA LEU A 62 -3.49 12.31 13.36
C LEU A 62 -4.98 12.55 13.09
N ILE A 63 -5.66 11.61 12.45
CA ILE A 63 -7.11 11.64 12.22
C ILE A 63 -7.87 11.69 13.55
N ARG A 64 -7.47 10.86 14.52
CA ARG A 64 -8.03 10.89 15.89
C ARG A 64 -7.84 12.26 16.54
N SER A 65 -6.68 12.87 16.38
CA SER A 65 -6.38 14.20 16.94
C SER A 65 -7.20 15.31 16.28
N ILE A 66 -7.35 15.28 14.96
CA ILE A 66 -8.17 16.23 14.20
C ILE A 66 -9.64 16.12 14.62
N SER A 67 -10.18 14.91 14.70
CA SER A 67 -11.58 14.70 15.11
C SER A 67 -11.83 15.17 16.55
N ALA A 68 -10.92 14.89 17.49
CA ALA A 68 -11.01 15.40 18.86
C ALA A 68 -11.00 16.94 18.88
N ASN A 69 -10.08 17.58 18.16
CA ASN A 69 -9.99 19.03 18.08
C ASN A 69 -11.24 19.66 17.45
N SER A 70 -11.77 19.05 16.39
CA SER A 70 -13.01 19.52 15.75
C SER A 70 -14.21 19.45 16.70
N THR A 71 -14.28 18.40 17.52
CA THR A 71 -15.33 18.22 18.52
C THR A 71 -15.22 19.28 19.62
N ASN A 72 -14.01 19.53 20.11
CA ASN A 72 -13.75 20.58 21.10
C ASN A 72 -14.11 21.97 20.56
N LEU A 73 -13.75 22.24 19.31
CA LEU A 73 -14.09 23.51 18.66
C LEU A 73 -15.61 23.66 18.56
N ALA A 74 -16.33 22.65 18.08
CA ALA A 74 -17.78 22.65 17.97
C ALA A 74 -18.47 22.85 19.33
N LEU A 75 -17.92 22.25 20.40
CA LEU A 75 -18.43 22.47 21.76
C LEU A 75 -18.22 23.92 22.19
N LEU A 76 -17.05 24.51 21.95
CA LEU A 76 -16.74 25.89 22.34
C LEU A 76 -17.53 26.94 21.53
N THR A 77 -17.79 26.66 20.25
CA THR A 77 -18.57 27.51 19.34
C THR A 77 -20.05 27.15 19.30
N SER A 78 -20.50 26.23 20.16
CA SER A 78 -21.91 25.88 20.24
C SER A 78 -22.74 27.09 20.71
N ALA A 79 -23.95 27.23 20.19
CA ALA A 79 -24.85 28.31 20.56
C ALA A 79 -25.08 28.39 22.08
N THR A 80 -25.19 27.23 22.75
CA THR A 80 -25.36 27.14 24.20
C THR A 80 -24.15 27.70 24.94
N THR A 81 -22.93 27.29 24.56
CA THR A 81 -21.69 27.73 25.22
C THR A 81 -21.46 29.22 25.00
N MET A 82 -21.69 29.71 23.78
CA MET A 82 -21.59 31.14 23.47
C MET A 82 -22.65 31.97 24.20
N GLN A 83 -23.88 31.48 24.30
CA GLN A 83 -24.94 32.16 25.04
C GLN A 83 -24.62 32.24 26.54
N ASN A 84 -24.10 31.17 27.13
CA ASN A 84 -23.68 31.18 28.53
C ASN A 84 -22.54 32.19 28.76
N ARG A 85 -21.52 32.19 27.90
CA ARG A 85 -20.43 33.18 27.95
C ARG A 85 -20.95 34.62 27.79
N ALA A 86 -21.93 34.85 26.91
CA ALA A 86 -22.53 36.16 26.75
C ALA A 86 -23.25 36.61 28.04
N LYS A 87 -23.99 35.70 28.69
CA LYS A 87 -24.65 35.99 29.98
C LYS A 87 -23.64 36.31 31.08
N GLU A 88 -22.54 35.57 31.17
CA GLU A 88 -21.45 35.81 32.14
C GLU A 88 -20.79 37.18 31.94
N LEU A 89 -20.72 37.65 30.69
CA LEU A 89 -20.22 38.99 30.34
C LEU A 89 -21.26 40.10 30.58
N GLY A 90 -22.46 39.77 31.07
CA GLY A 90 -23.53 40.73 31.34
C GLY A 90 -24.40 41.09 30.13
N PHE A 91 -24.25 40.39 28.99
CA PHE A 91 -25.15 40.58 27.86
C PHE A 91 -26.54 40.02 28.17
N VAL A 92 -27.55 40.74 27.70
CA VAL A 92 -28.96 40.33 27.75
C VAL A 92 -29.47 40.07 26.33
N PRO A 93 -30.43 39.14 26.14
CA PRO A 93 -31.06 38.94 24.85
C PRO A 93 -31.74 40.23 24.38
N ALA A 94 -31.40 40.70 23.18
CA ALA A 94 -32.02 41.88 22.60
C ALA A 94 -33.50 41.60 22.28
N THR A 95 -34.37 42.54 22.66
CA THR A 95 -35.79 42.55 22.29
C THR A 95 -36.02 43.46 21.09
N ARG A 96 -37.22 43.43 20.49
CA ARG A 96 -37.54 44.29 19.33
C ARG A 96 -37.40 45.78 19.62
N ALA A 97 -37.55 46.19 20.88
CA ALA A 97 -37.38 47.58 21.29
C ALA A 97 -35.91 48.03 21.29
N ASP A 98 -34.97 47.08 21.36
CA ASP A 98 -33.52 47.34 21.42
C ASP A 98 -32.86 47.32 20.03
N ILE A 99 -33.64 47.07 18.97
CA ILE A 99 -33.13 46.91 17.59
C ILE A 99 -33.48 48.15 16.78
N GLU A 100 -32.46 48.90 16.37
CA GLU A 100 -32.59 50.00 15.42
C GLU A 100 -32.11 49.57 14.03
N TYR A 101 -32.92 49.85 13.00
CA TYR A 101 -32.63 49.47 11.62
C TYR A 101 -31.99 50.64 10.88
N LEU A 102 -30.75 50.47 10.44
CA LEU A 102 -30.05 51.43 9.59
C LEU A 102 -30.13 50.98 8.12
N TYR A 103 -30.68 51.83 7.25
CA TYR A 103 -30.64 51.61 5.81
C TYR A 103 -29.28 52.07 5.25
N ILE A 104 -28.52 51.13 4.69
CA ILE A 104 -27.25 51.39 4.04
C ILE A 104 -27.44 51.18 2.53
N PRO A 105 -27.45 52.26 1.71
CA PRO A 105 -27.54 52.13 0.27
C PRO A 105 -26.34 51.33 -0.28
N ASN A 106 -26.59 50.45 -1.25
CA ASN A 106 -25.59 49.57 -1.87
C ASN A 106 -24.89 48.58 -0.91
N TYR A 107 -25.54 48.17 0.19
CA TYR A 107 -25.00 47.13 1.06
C TYR A 107 -25.02 45.76 0.37
N ILE A 108 -23.83 45.24 0.07
CA ILE A 108 -23.60 43.95 -0.60
C ILE A 108 -23.83 42.71 0.30
N GLY A 109 -24.23 42.91 1.56
CA GLY A 109 -24.49 41.81 2.50
C GLY A 109 -23.23 41.14 3.03
N LYS A 110 -23.40 40.22 4.00
CA LYS A 110 -22.35 39.26 4.32
C LYS A 110 -22.26 38.27 3.16
N GLN A 111 -21.11 38.25 2.50
CA GLN A 111 -20.80 37.20 1.53
C GLN A 111 -20.78 35.86 2.29
N PRO A 112 -21.54 34.84 1.85
CA PRO A 112 -21.41 33.53 2.44
C PRO A 112 -19.97 33.08 2.25
N GLU A 113 -19.23 32.91 3.35
CA GLU A 113 -17.92 32.28 3.27
C GLU A 113 -18.16 30.86 2.74
N PRO A 114 -17.48 30.44 1.66
CA PRO A 114 -17.64 29.09 1.16
C PRO A 114 -17.25 28.12 2.27
N VAL A 115 -18.23 27.34 2.74
CA VAL A 115 -18.00 26.22 3.66
C VAL A 115 -17.02 25.30 2.97
N THR A 116 -15.74 25.43 3.33
CA THR A 116 -14.70 24.57 2.78
C THR A 116 -14.88 23.22 3.47
N ILE A 117 -15.54 22.29 2.77
CA ILE A 117 -15.49 20.89 3.15
C ILE A 117 -14.01 20.54 3.19
N PRO A 118 -13.47 20.04 4.33
CA PRO A 118 -12.09 19.59 4.35
C PRO A 118 -11.90 18.61 3.20
N ARG A 119 -10.88 18.83 2.37
CA ARG A 119 -10.56 17.97 1.25
C ARG A 119 -10.51 16.55 1.80
N SER A 120 -11.50 15.73 1.48
CA SER A 120 -11.40 14.30 1.66
C SER A 120 -10.16 13.94 0.86
N VAL A 121 -9.09 13.60 1.56
CA VAL A 121 -8.06 12.73 1.00
C VAL A 121 -8.80 11.43 0.77
N ALA A 122 -9.54 11.36 -0.34
CA ALA A 122 -9.94 10.10 -0.92
C ALA A 122 -8.64 9.34 -0.99
N ASP A 123 -8.57 8.22 -0.26
CA ASP A 123 -7.42 7.33 -0.28
C ASP A 123 -7.10 7.12 -1.75
N GLN A 124 -6.03 7.75 -2.21
CA GLN A 124 -5.63 7.60 -3.59
C GLN A 124 -5.19 6.15 -3.68
N GLU A 125 -6.08 5.28 -4.16
CA GLU A 125 -5.81 3.89 -4.54
C GLU A 125 -4.77 3.77 -5.67
N ASN A 126 -4.04 4.86 -5.96
CA ASN A 126 -2.85 4.88 -6.79
C ASN A 126 -1.63 4.31 -6.04
N PHE A 127 -1.80 3.47 -5.02
CA PHE A 127 -0.71 2.63 -4.54
C PHE A 127 -0.44 1.53 -5.58
N ARG A 128 0.22 1.91 -6.68
CA ARG A 128 0.84 0.96 -7.60
C ARG A 128 2.03 0.35 -6.88
N MET A 129 1.86 -0.86 -6.36
CA MET A 129 2.99 -1.68 -5.91
C MET A 129 4.00 -1.74 -7.06
N VAL A 130 5.25 -1.35 -6.80
CA VAL A 130 6.31 -1.44 -7.80
C VAL A 130 6.45 -2.92 -8.19
N PRO A 131 6.54 -3.29 -9.49
CA PRO A 131 6.52 -4.69 -9.92
C PRO A 131 7.60 -5.56 -9.27
N ALA A 132 8.72 -4.97 -8.85
CA ALA A 132 9.77 -5.63 -8.10
C ALA A 132 9.31 -6.26 -6.76
N PHE A 133 8.17 -5.81 -6.21
CA PHE A 133 7.56 -6.38 -5.00
C PHE A 133 6.46 -7.43 -5.30
N THR A 134 6.05 -7.60 -6.55
CA THR A 134 4.98 -8.54 -6.95
C THR A 134 5.45 -9.61 -7.94
N GLN A 135 6.63 -9.46 -8.54
CA GLN A 135 7.20 -10.43 -9.47
C GLN A 135 7.56 -11.73 -8.76
N SER A 136 7.09 -12.85 -9.33
CA SER A 136 7.43 -14.18 -8.85
C SER A 136 8.80 -14.61 -9.37
N ILE A 137 9.49 -15.48 -8.63
CA ILE A 137 10.74 -16.13 -9.08
C ILE A 137 10.53 -16.84 -10.42
N TRP A 138 9.31 -17.36 -10.64
CA TRP A 138 8.93 -17.98 -11.91
C TRP A 138 8.92 -16.98 -13.08
N ASP A 139 8.52 -15.73 -12.86
CA ASP A 139 8.53 -14.70 -13.91
C ASP A 139 9.96 -14.41 -14.40
N TRP A 140 10.91 -14.31 -13.47
CA TRP A 140 12.32 -14.14 -13.81
C TRP A 140 12.91 -15.39 -14.50
N LEU A 141 12.56 -16.58 -14.02
CA LEU A 141 13.03 -17.84 -14.60
C LEU A 141 12.56 -17.98 -16.06
N TYR A 142 11.29 -17.69 -16.34
CA TYR A 142 10.78 -17.69 -17.70
C TYR A 142 11.51 -16.64 -18.55
N GLN A 143 11.68 -15.42 -18.04
CA GLN A 143 12.43 -14.38 -18.77
C GLN A 143 13.87 -14.80 -19.13
N GLY A 144 14.60 -15.43 -18.21
CA GLY A 144 15.99 -15.86 -18.45
C GLY A 144 16.11 -17.09 -19.35
N THR A 145 15.19 -18.04 -19.25
CA THR A 145 15.24 -19.30 -20.01
C THR A 145 14.90 -19.10 -21.49
N PHE A 146 13.94 -18.22 -21.81
CA PHE A 146 13.62 -17.90 -23.21
C PHE A 146 14.78 -17.24 -23.96
N ILE A 147 15.64 -16.46 -23.27
CA ILE A 147 16.81 -15.82 -23.87
C ILE A 147 17.88 -16.85 -24.30
N MET A 148 17.95 -18.01 -23.64
CA MET A 148 18.89 -19.08 -24.05
C MET A 148 18.32 -19.99 -25.13
N LEU A 149 17.00 -20.18 -25.21
CA LEU A 149 16.36 -20.98 -26.27
C LEU A 149 16.30 -20.27 -27.63
N ASP A 150 16.27 -18.94 -27.65
CA ASP A 150 16.28 -18.16 -28.91
C ASP A 150 17.68 -18.03 -29.52
N LYS A 151 18.73 -18.43 -28.79
CA LYS A 151 20.13 -18.34 -29.26
C LYS A 151 20.64 -19.59 -30.00
N GLU A 152 19.82 -20.62 -30.11
CA GLU A 152 20.11 -21.85 -30.87
C GLU A 152 19.14 -22.08 -32.05
N GLY A 153 18.43 -21.03 -32.50
CA GLY A 153 17.65 -21.00 -33.75
C GLY A 153 18.43 -20.42 -34.92
#